data_AF-A0A1X7E8F2-F1
#
_entry.id   AF-A0A1X7E8F2-F1
#
_cell.length_a   1.000
_cell.length_b   1.000
_cell.length_c   1.000
_cell.angle_alpha   90.00
_cell.angle_beta   90.00
_cell.angle_gamma   90.00
#
_symmetry.space_group_name_H-M   'P 1'
#
loop_
_entity.id
_entity.type
_entity.pdbx_description
1 polymer ?
#
loop_
_entity_poly.entity_id
_entity_poly.type
_entity_poly.pdbx_seq_one_letter_code
_entity_poly.pdbx_strand_id
1 'polypeptide(L)'
;MRAVIKLLADTSALLSTFIPGHDAKSRFRRLRIWLYAALYPGAAYCWFKALSQNRFLVDMARQDRRFAEQPFHGLVRRHLDAVARVAMMRDHFTFMGRLFGEPIAERLYLRHERIVLATSPDFTIVLKTVTRCRREGFLTVACTDIATGVDLAWATLTIEQRPDGHAPELFIGGLQGPAGEARERVRSVTRANYGLRPKAAVMEAICALCGLLDIRALTAVTRAFHISTANANAFRSDYDAFWQEMGGVRIGDRFVLPLIPPHRTIDDVPSNKRAAFRRRQTLISEMKREIRDNLERLLLGERSMCEVERAE
;
A
#
# COMPACT_ATOMS: atom_id res chain seq x y z
N MET A 1 -21.57 -14.74 -26.23
CA MET A 1 -22.61 -13.67 -26.29
C MET A 1 -23.43 -13.57 -24.98
N ARG A 2 -24.11 -14.62 -24.52
CA ARG A 2 -24.95 -14.58 -23.29
C ARG A 2 -24.21 -14.10 -22.02
N ALA A 3 -22.98 -14.57 -21.79
CA ALA A 3 -22.18 -14.18 -20.61
C ALA A 3 -21.82 -12.67 -20.60
N VAL A 4 -21.57 -12.08 -21.78
CA VAL A 4 -21.25 -10.65 -21.91
C VAL A 4 -22.51 -9.81 -21.66
N ILE A 5 -23.65 -10.21 -22.22
CA ILE A 5 -24.94 -9.53 -22.00
C ILE A 5 -25.30 -9.53 -20.51
N LYS A 6 -25.16 -10.68 -19.84
CA LYS A 6 -25.38 -10.79 -18.39
C LYS A 6 -24.46 -9.85 -17.63
N LEU A 7 -23.16 -9.85 -17.93
CA LEU A 7 -22.20 -8.97 -17.27
C LEU A 7 -22.55 -7.48 -17.46
N LEU A 8 -23.01 -7.07 -18.63
CA LEU A 8 -23.43 -5.69 -18.88
C LEU A 8 -24.68 -5.30 -18.07
N ALA A 9 -25.65 -6.21 -17.95
CA ALA A 9 -26.83 -6.00 -17.11
C ALA A 9 -26.43 -5.89 -15.62
N ASP A 10 -25.62 -6.82 -15.13
CA ASP A 10 -25.09 -6.83 -13.76
C ASP A 10 -24.29 -5.54 -13.49
N THR A 11 -23.48 -5.11 -14.45
CA THR A 11 -22.70 -3.86 -14.37
C THR A 11 -23.62 -2.65 -14.28
N SER A 12 -24.66 -2.58 -15.11
CA SER A 12 -25.63 -1.47 -15.06
C SER A 12 -26.32 -1.40 -13.69
N ALA A 13 -26.71 -2.54 -13.13
CA ALA A 13 -27.26 -2.62 -11.78
C ALA A 13 -26.23 -2.15 -10.73
N LEU A 14 -25.00 -2.65 -10.77
CA LEU A 14 -23.92 -2.25 -9.85
C LEU A 14 -23.64 -0.74 -9.92
N LEU A 15 -23.50 -0.17 -11.11
CA LEU A 15 -23.25 1.26 -11.31
C LEU A 15 -24.36 2.14 -10.72
N SER A 16 -25.61 1.66 -10.73
CA SER A 16 -26.73 2.36 -10.08
C SER A 16 -26.59 2.40 -8.56
N THR A 17 -25.94 1.39 -7.96
CA THR A 17 -25.65 1.37 -6.51
C THR A 17 -24.45 2.25 -6.14
N PHE A 18 -23.45 2.37 -7.02
CA PHE A 18 -22.25 3.20 -6.75
C PHE A 18 -22.51 4.69 -6.93
N ILE A 19 -23.41 5.03 -7.86
CA ILE A 19 -23.77 6.39 -8.20
C ILE A 19 -25.30 6.45 -8.16
N PRO A 20 -25.91 6.58 -6.98
CA PRO A 20 -27.36 6.64 -6.85
C PRO A 20 -27.88 7.97 -7.42
N GLY A 21 -29.17 7.98 -7.77
CA GLY A 21 -29.86 9.19 -8.22
C GLY A 21 -30.09 9.27 -9.73
N HIS A 22 -31.12 10.04 -10.09
CA HIS A 22 -31.61 10.17 -11.46
C HIS A 22 -31.34 11.54 -12.07
N ASP A 23 -30.63 12.43 -11.35
CA ASP A 23 -30.24 13.75 -11.84
C ASP A 23 -29.24 13.66 -13.01
N ALA A 24 -29.11 14.75 -13.78
CA ALA A 24 -28.22 14.80 -14.94
C ALA A 24 -26.76 14.49 -14.56
N LYS A 25 -26.33 14.91 -13.37
CA LYS A 25 -24.98 14.70 -12.86
C LYS A 25 -24.69 13.21 -12.62
N SER A 26 -25.62 12.47 -12.01
CA SER A 26 -25.44 11.04 -11.75
C SER A 26 -25.53 10.22 -13.03
N ARG A 27 -26.44 10.58 -13.95
CA ARG A 27 -26.48 9.99 -15.30
C ARG A 27 -25.17 10.19 -16.05
N PHE A 28 -24.62 11.41 -16.06
CA PHE A 28 -23.34 11.71 -16.70
C PHE A 28 -22.19 10.91 -16.09
N ARG A 29 -22.12 10.79 -14.76
CA ARG A 29 -21.06 10.00 -14.10
C ARG A 29 -21.14 8.51 -14.45
N ARG A 30 -22.33 7.92 -14.51
CA ARG A 30 -22.52 6.53 -14.97
C ARG A 30 -22.14 6.37 -16.44
N LEU A 31 -22.58 7.28 -17.30
CA LEU A 31 -22.21 7.32 -18.72
C LEU A 31 -20.69 7.39 -18.89
N ARG A 32 -20.01 8.19 -18.07
CA ARG A 32 -18.55 8.33 -18.12
C ARG A 32 -17.81 7.01 -17.85
N ILE A 33 -18.30 6.18 -16.93
CA ILE A 33 -17.72 4.84 -16.70
C ILE A 33 -17.91 3.97 -17.95
N TRP A 34 -19.07 4.03 -18.59
CA TRP A 34 -19.30 3.33 -19.86
C TRP A 34 -18.42 3.85 -21.00
N LEU A 35 -18.15 5.15 -21.07
CA LEU A 35 -17.20 5.71 -22.04
C LEU A 35 -15.79 5.16 -21.82
N TYR A 36 -15.32 5.09 -20.57
CA TYR A 36 -14.04 4.43 -20.28
C TYR A 36 -14.06 2.93 -20.61
N ALA A 37 -15.18 2.25 -20.34
CA ALA A 37 -15.33 0.84 -20.67
C ALA A 37 -15.24 0.59 -22.18
N ALA A 38 -15.78 1.50 -23.00
CA ALA A 38 -15.67 1.43 -24.45
C ALA A 38 -14.24 1.69 -24.95
N LEU A 39 -13.49 2.59 -24.30
CA LEU A 39 -12.08 2.85 -24.62
C LEU A 39 -11.15 1.70 -24.21
N TYR A 40 -11.49 0.93 -23.18
CA TYR A 40 -10.67 -0.15 -22.63
C TYR A 40 -11.49 -1.44 -22.42
N PRO A 41 -12.01 -2.07 -23.48
CA PRO A 41 -13.01 -3.14 -23.37
C PRO A 41 -12.51 -4.37 -22.62
N GLY A 42 -11.25 -4.79 -22.85
CA GLY A 42 -10.65 -5.92 -22.12
C GLY A 42 -10.51 -5.65 -20.62
N ALA A 43 -10.05 -4.45 -20.26
CA ALA A 43 -9.93 -4.04 -18.87
C ALA A 43 -11.31 -3.91 -18.19
N ALA A 44 -12.28 -3.35 -18.91
CA ALA A 44 -13.65 -3.20 -18.42
C ALA A 44 -14.31 -4.56 -18.14
N TYR A 45 -14.16 -5.52 -19.05
CA TYR A 45 -14.64 -6.88 -18.84
C TYR A 45 -14.05 -7.50 -17.57
N CYS A 46 -12.72 -7.46 -17.43
CA CYS A 46 -12.02 -7.99 -16.26
C CYS A 46 -12.45 -7.27 -14.96
N TRP A 47 -12.60 -5.95 -15.02
CA TRP A 47 -12.92 -5.14 -13.85
C TRP A 47 -14.35 -5.34 -13.37
N PHE A 48 -15.32 -5.29 -14.28
CA PHE A 48 -16.72 -5.50 -13.92
C PHE A 48 -16.98 -6.94 -13.47
N LYS A 49 -16.26 -7.91 -14.04
CA LYS A 49 -16.29 -9.29 -13.54
C LYS A 49 -15.73 -9.37 -12.12
N ALA A 50 -14.62 -8.70 -11.82
CA ALA A 50 -14.07 -8.66 -10.46
C ALA A 50 -15.05 -8.00 -9.47
N LEU A 51 -15.66 -6.88 -9.86
CA LEU A 51 -16.67 -6.19 -9.05
C LEU A 51 -17.91 -7.06 -8.80
N SER A 52 -18.41 -7.79 -9.80
CA SER A 52 -19.59 -8.64 -9.60
C SER A 52 -19.33 -9.90 -8.77
N GLN A 53 -18.06 -10.30 -8.62
CA GLN A 53 -17.66 -11.51 -7.91
C GLN A 53 -17.10 -11.24 -6.50
N ASN A 54 -16.82 -9.99 -6.14
CA ASN A 54 -16.20 -9.64 -4.87
C ASN A 54 -16.99 -8.52 -4.17
N ARG A 55 -17.71 -8.89 -3.12
CA ARG A 55 -18.53 -7.96 -2.32
C ARG A 55 -17.70 -6.81 -1.72
N PHE A 56 -16.47 -7.09 -1.29
CA PHE A 56 -15.59 -6.07 -0.74
C PHE A 56 -15.28 -4.96 -1.77
N LEU A 57 -15.06 -5.32 -3.04
CA LEU A 57 -14.85 -4.34 -4.12
C LEU A 57 -16.12 -3.52 -4.41
N VAL A 58 -17.31 -4.12 -4.28
CA VAL A 58 -18.60 -3.43 -4.39
C VAL A 58 -18.74 -2.40 -3.28
N ASP A 59 -18.44 -2.77 -2.03
CA ASP A 59 -18.56 -1.87 -0.89
C ASP A 59 -17.54 -0.71 -0.97
N MET A 60 -16.32 -0.98 -1.45
CA MET A 60 -15.36 0.07 -1.81
C MET A 60 -15.88 1.04 -2.87
N ALA A 61 -16.49 0.52 -3.95
CA ALA A 61 -17.06 1.34 -5.02
C ALA A 61 -18.28 2.16 -4.59
N ARG A 62 -19.03 1.70 -3.58
CA ARG A 62 -20.14 2.44 -2.96
C ARG A 62 -19.66 3.62 -2.14
N GLN A 63 -18.56 3.47 -1.39
CA GLN A 63 -18.02 4.55 -0.57
C GLN A 63 -17.29 5.61 -1.40
N ASP A 64 -16.48 5.20 -2.37
CA ASP A 64 -15.85 6.12 -3.32
C ASP A 64 -16.15 5.69 -4.75
N ARG A 65 -17.10 6.36 -5.40
CA ARG A 65 -17.41 6.13 -6.81
C ARG A 65 -16.19 6.22 -7.74
N ARG A 66 -15.13 6.94 -7.36
CA ARG A 66 -13.90 7.06 -8.16
C ARG A 66 -13.11 5.76 -8.17
N PHE A 67 -13.31 4.89 -7.18
CA PHE A 67 -12.74 3.54 -7.15
C PHE A 67 -13.17 2.74 -8.39
N ALA A 68 -14.44 2.83 -8.78
CA ALA A 68 -14.95 2.16 -9.99
C ALA A 68 -14.31 2.68 -11.30
N GLU A 69 -13.80 3.91 -11.30
CA GLU A 69 -13.13 4.54 -12.44
C GLU A 69 -11.60 4.33 -12.43
N GLN A 70 -11.04 3.98 -11.27
CA GLN A 70 -9.60 3.99 -11.01
C GLN A 70 -8.74 3.18 -12.00
N PRO A 71 -9.15 1.96 -12.45
CA PRO A 71 -8.34 1.19 -13.40
C PRO A 71 -8.23 1.82 -14.80
N PHE A 72 -9.13 2.74 -15.16
CA PHE A 72 -9.09 3.45 -16.45
C PHE A 72 -8.18 4.68 -16.44
N HIS A 73 -7.63 5.02 -15.27
CA HIS A 73 -6.69 6.12 -15.08
C HIS A 73 -5.28 5.59 -14.76
N GLY A 74 -4.25 6.43 -14.92
CA GLY A 74 -2.89 6.02 -14.58
C GLY A 74 -2.74 5.75 -13.08
N LEU A 75 -2.30 4.55 -12.72
CA LEU A 75 -2.29 3.98 -11.37
C LEU A 75 -1.06 3.08 -11.19
N VAL A 76 -0.58 2.95 -9.95
CA VAL A 76 0.61 2.22 -9.50
C VAL A 76 1.91 2.79 -10.08
N ARG A 77 2.07 2.72 -11.41
CA ARG A 77 3.27 3.13 -12.15
C ARG A 77 2.92 3.57 -13.55
N ARG A 78 3.80 4.37 -14.16
CA ARG A 78 3.66 4.85 -15.53
C ARG A 78 3.74 3.68 -16.52
N HIS A 79 3.08 3.84 -17.67
CA HIS A 79 3.05 2.88 -18.77
C HIS A 79 2.38 1.53 -18.47
N LEU A 80 1.79 1.39 -17.28
CA LEU A 80 0.96 0.23 -16.97
C LEU A 80 -0.38 0.32 -17.73
N ASP A 81 -0.67 -0.68 -18.54
CA ASP A 81 -1.92 -0.75 -19.31
C ASP A 81 -3.14 -0.98 -18.39
N ALA A 82 -4.34 -0.76 -18.94
CA ALA A 82 -5.56 -0.84 -18.16
C ALA A 82 -5.88 -2.24 -17.63
N VAL A 83 -5.51 -3.31 -18.36
CA VAL A 83 -5.75 -4.69 -17.94
C VAL A 83 -4.83 -5.04 -16.76
N ALA A 84 -3.56 -4.67 -16.85
CA ALA A 84 -2.59 -4.85 -15.77
C ALA A 84 -3.00 -4.06 -14.51
N ARG A 85 -3.50 -2.82 -14.66
CA ARG A 85 -4.04 -2.05 -13.52
C ARG A 85 -5.21 -2.76 -12.83
N VAL A 86 -6.13 -3.34 -13.61
CA VAL A 86 -7.25 -4.14 -13.08
C VAL A 86 -6.73 -5.37 -12.33
N ALA A 87 -5.75 -6.08 -12.89
CA ALA A 87 -5.14 -7.24 -12.24
C ALA A 87 -4.52 -6.87 -10.90
N MET A 88 -3.73 -5.79 -10.84
CA MET A 88 -3.12 -5.33 -9.59
C MET A 88 -4.15 -4.91 -8.54
N MET A 89 -5.22 -4.22 -8.94
CA MET A 89 -6.30 -3.87 -8.02
C MET A 89 -6.95 -5.13 -7.45
N ARG A 90 -7.35 -6.07 -8.32
CA ARG A 90 -7.96 -7.33 -7.91
C ARG A 90 -7.05 -8.10 -6.95
N ASP A 91 -5.81 -8.32 -7.37
CA ASP A 91 -4.85 -9.11 -6.61
C ASP A 91 -4.62 -8.50 -5.24
N HIS A 92 -4.44 -7.17 -5.16
CA HIS A 92 -4.23 -6.49 -3.89
C HIS A 92 -5.37 -6.75 -2.90
N PHE A 93 -6.62 -6.51 -3.29
CA PHE A 93 -7.74 -6.69 -2.37
C PHE A 93 -8.01 -8.16 -2.06
N THR A 94 -7.76 -9.08 -3.00
CA THR A 94 -7.78 -10.52 -2.72
C THR A 94 -6.73 -10.91 -1.69
N PHE A 95 -5.49 -10.42 -1.82
CA PHE A 95 -4.44 -10.68 -0.85
C PHE A 95 -4.68 -9.99 0.49
N MET A 96 -5.30 -8.82 0.54
CA MET A 96 -5.70 -8.20 1.79
C MET A 96 -6.66 -9.12 2.56
N GLY A 97 -7.71 -9.64 1.89
CA GLY A 97 -8.62 -10.61 2.53
C GLY A 97 -7.91 -11.91 2.92
N ARG A 98 -6.97 -12.41 2.10
CA ARG A 98 -6.26 -13.68 2.39
C ARG A 98 -5.22 -13.57 3.50
N LEU A 99 -4.43 -12.50 3.50
CA LEU A 99 -3.26 -12.33 4.38
C LEU A 99 -3.63 -11.63 5.69
N PHE A 100 -4.59 -10.71 5.65
CA PHE A 100 -5.02 -9.94 6.81
C PHE A 100 -6.41 -10.31 7.30
N GLY A 101 -7.23 -11.03 6.54
CA GLY A 101 -8.63 -11.27 6.88
C GLY A 101 -9.56 -10.14 6.43
N GLU A 102 -10.85 -10.48 6.25
CA GLU A 102 -11.88 -9.50 5.88
C GLU A 102 -12.07 -8.40 6.95
N PRO A 103 -12.14 -8.68 8.27
CA PRO A 103 -12.37 -7.64 9.27
C PRO A 103 -11.27 -6.57 9.29
N ILE A 104 -9.99 -6.96 9.24
CA ILE A 104 -8.89 -5.99 9.12
C ILE A 104 -8.96 -5.22 7.81
N ALA A 105 -9.29 -5.86 6.68
CA ALA A 105 -9.48 -5.16 5.41
C ALA A 105 -10.62 -4.12 5.52
N GLU A 106 -11.76 -4.47 6.10
CA GLU A 106 -12.87 -3.52 6.32
C GLU A 106 -12.46 -2.35 7.21
N ARG A 107 -11.76 -2.62 8.31
CA ARG A 107 -11.24 -1.57 9.20
C ARG A 107 -10.35 -0.59 8.44
N LEU A 108 -9.41 -1.10 7.64
CA LEU A 108 -8.48 -0.27 6.87
C LEU A 108 -9.18 0.53 5.78
N TYR A 109 -10.01 -0.12 4.95
CA TYR A 109 -10.47 0.49 3.70
C TYR A 109 -11.89 1.07 3.77
N LEU A 110 -12.79 0.44 4.53
CA LEU A 110 -14.19 0.88 4.66
C LEU A 110 -14.42 1.78 5.87
N ARG A 111 -13.68 1.58 6.96
CA ARG A 111 -13.77 2.42 8.17
C ARG A 111 -12.65 3.47 8.26
N HIS A 112 -11.68 3.38 7.36
CA HIS A 112 -10.50 4.27 7.32
C HIS A 112 -9.72 4.29 8.65
N GLU A 113 -9.75 3.20 9.40
CA GLU A 113 -9.00 3.07 10.65
C GLU A 113 -7.50 3.00 10.39
N ARG A 114 -6.75 3.56 11.33
CA ARG A 114 -5.29 3.38 11.41
C ARG A 114 -5.00 2.21 12.37
N ILE A 115 -4.25 1.23 11.89
CA ILE A 115 -3.81 0.09 12.71
C ILE A 115 -2.38 0.37 13.14
N VAL A 116 -2.14 0.46 14.45
CA VAL A 116 -0.78 0.62 15.01
C VAL A 116 -0.09 -0.74 15.00
N LEU A 117 1.05 -0.83 14.32
CA LEU A 117 1.87 -2.04 14.27
C LEU A 117 2.98 -2.01 15.34
N ALA A 118 3.56 -0.85 15.64
CA ALA A 118 4.53 -0.68 16.72
C ALA A 118 4.53 0.74 17.27
N THR A 119 4.93 0.88 18.52
CA THR A 119 5.04 2.15 19.23
C THR A 119 6.44 2.30 19.79
N SER A 120 7.17 3.29 19.29
CA SER A 120 8.44 3.76 19.87
C SER A 120 8.19 5.04 20.67
N PRO A 121 9.13 5.53 21.50
CA PRO A 121 8.91 6.72 22.32
C PRO A 121 8.47 7.97 21.55
N ASP A 122 9.03 8.21 20.35
CA ASP A 122 8.76 9.42 19.58
C ASP A 122 7.85 9.19 18.36
N PHE A 123 7.61 7.94 17.95
CA PHE A 123 6.86 7.63 16.73
C PHE A 123 6.13 6.29 16.81
N THR A 124 5.08 6.16 16.00
CA THR A 124 4.39 4.89 15.75
C THR A 124 4.60 4.44 14.31
N ILE A 125 4.63 3.13 14.11
CA ILE A 125 4.46 2.53 12.78
C ILE A 125 3.00 2.17 12.62
N VAL A 126 2.36 2.68 11.58
CA VAL A 126 0.94 2.48 11.32
C VAL A 126 0.67 1.93 9.93
N LEU A 127 -0.32 1.05 9.83
CA LEU A 127 -0.92 0.56 8.61
C LEU A 127 -2.27 1.27 8.39
N LYS A 128 -2.51 1.82 7.21
CA LYS A 128 -3.75 2.53 6.88
C LYS A 128 -4.03 2.54 5.38
N THR A 129 -5.26 2.83 5.00
CA THR A 129 -5.60 3.11 3.60
C THR A 129 -4.93 4.38 3.08
N VAL A 130 -4.77 4.45 1.76
CA VAL A 130 -4.06 5.52 1.06
C VAL A 130 -4.88 6.81 1.06
N THR A 131 -4.45 7.81 1.83
CA THR A 131 -5.07 9.14 1.86
C THR A 131 -4.36 10.15 0.96
N ARG A 132 -3.05 9.99 0.78
CA ARG A 132 -2.14 10.77 -0.06
C ARG A 132 -1.60 9.89 -1.17
N CYS A 133 -1.10 10.44 -2.27
CA CYS A 133 -0.47 9.62 -3.32
C CYS A 133 -1.38 8.50 -3.88
N ARG A 134 -2.70 8.76 -4.02
CA ARG A 134 -3.73 7.77 -4.42
C ARG A 134 -3.49 7.04 -5.75
N ARG A 135 -2.49 7.49 -6.52
CA ARG A 135 -2.08 6.88 -7.78
C ARG A 135 -0.89 5.93 -7.64
N GLU A 136 -0.26 5.84 -6.46
CA GLU A 136 0.97 5.06 -6.23
C GLU A 136 0.67 3.64 -5.69
N GLY A 137 -0.57 3.34 -5.29
CA GLY A 137 -0.97 2.03 -4.76
C GLY A 137 -2.19 2.14 -3.86
N PHE A 138 -2.36 1.19 -2.93
CA PHE A 138 -3.62 0.99 -2.21
C PHE A 138 -3.47 0.90 -0.69
N LEU A 139 -2.31 0.51 -0.17
CA LEU A 139 -2.03 0.40 1.26
C LEU A 139 -0.90 1.35 1.66
N THR A 140 -0.94 1.90 2.88
CA THR A 140 0.11 2.78 3.40
C THR A 140 0.70 2.23 4.68
N VAL A 141 2.03 2.10 4.71
CA VAL A 141 2.80 1.99 5.96
C VAL A 141 3.44 3.34 6.23
N ALA A 142 3.19 3.91 7.41
CA ALA A 142 3.71 5.22 7.79
C ALA A 142 4.41 5.18 9.14
N CYS A 143 5.46 5.99 9.27
CA CYS A 143 6.05 6.39 10.53
C CYS A 143 5.42 7.73 10.93
N THR A 144 4.67 7.74 12.02
CA THR A 144 3.87 8.88 12.46
C THR A 144 4.38 9.40 13.80
N ASP A 145 4.65 10.69 13.89
CA ASP A 145 5.05 11.37 15.13
C ASP A 145 3.95 11.22 16.19
N ILE A 146 4.29 10.72 17.38
CA ILE A 146 3.32 10.54 18.46
C ILE A 146 2.81 11.89 18.97
N ALA A 147 3.68 12.90 19.05
CA ALA A 147 3.34 14.18 19.65
C ALA A 147 2.37 14.99 18.77
N THR A 148 2.48 14.86 17.44
CA THR A 148 1.73 15.70 16.50
C THR A 148 0.76 14.94 15.60
N GLY A 149 0.88 13.61 15.51
CA GLY A 149 0.13 12.79 14.56
C GLY A 149 0.55 12.98 13.09
N VAL A 150 1.63 13.71 12.82
CA VAL A 150 2.12 13.96 11.45
C VAL A 150 2.91 12.75 10.95
N ASP A 151 2.62 12.32 9.72
CA ASP A 151 3.43 11.31 9.04
C ASP A 151 4.83 11.87 8.69
N LEU A 152 5.85 11.32 9.35
CA LEU A 152 7.27 11.64 9.17
C LEU A 152 7.87 10.93 7.95
N ALA A 153 7.32 9.78 7.58
CA ALA A 153 7.53 9.10 6.31
C ALA A 153 6.37 8.16 6.02
N TRP A 154 6.10 7.90 4.74
CA TRP A 154 5.08 6.92 4.32
C TRP A 154 5.48 6.24 3.02
N ALA A 155 5.21 4.93 2.95
CA ALA A 155 5.30 4.15 1.73
C ALA A 155 3.89 3.79 1.25
N THR A 156 3.66 3.88 -0.06
CA THR A 156 2.43 3.40 -0.69
C THR A 156 2.69 2.08 -1.40
N LEU A 157 1.88 1.09 -1.07
CA LEU A 157 2.12 -0.32 -1.35
C LEU A 157 0.98 -0.92 -2.17
N THR A 158 1.32 -1.92 -2.98
CA THR A 158 0.40 -2.82 -3.67
C THR A 158 0.88 -4.25 -3.45
N ILE A 159 -0.04 -5.18 -3.22
CA ILE A 159 0.27 -6.61 -3.14
C ILE A 159 -0.20 -7.20 -4.46
N GLU A 160 0.67 -7.87 -5.19
CA GLU A 160 0.33 -8.44 -6.50
C GLU A 160 0.82 -9.89 -6.61
N GLN A 161 0.13 -10.67 -7.44
CA GLN A 161 0.53 -12.04 -7.71
C GLN A 161 1.75 -12.02 -8.62
N ARG A 162 2.82 -12.72 -8.24
CA ARG A 162 3.97 -12.90 -9.11
C ARG A 162 3.58 -13.72 -10.35
N PRO A 163 4.19 -13.44 -11.53
CA PRO A 163 3.93 -14.20 -12.75
C PRO A 163 4.19 -15.71 -12.63
N ASP A 164 5.09 -16.11 -11.74
CA ASP A 164 5.44 -17.51 -11.48
C ASP A 164 4.42 -18.25 -10.57
N GLY A 165 3.42 -17.55 -10.04
CA GLY A 165 2.32 -18.15 -9.26
C GLY A 165 2.66 -18.59 -7.84
N HIS A 166 3.91 -18.47 -7.38
CA HIS A 166 4.34 -19.06 -6.11
C HIS A 166 3.84 -18.29 -4.87
N ALA A 167 4.32 -17.06 -4.71
CA ALA A 167 4.02 -16.21 -3.56
C ALA A 167 3.70 -14.80 -4.04
N PRO A 168 2.90 -14.02 -3.27
CA PRO A 168 2.71 -12.62 -3.57
C PRO A 168 4.04 -11.86 -3.52
N GLU A 169 4.11 -10.78 -4.31
CA GLU A 169 5.11 -9.72 -4.09
C GLU A 169 4.45 -8.49 -3.47
N LEU A 170 5.25 -7.73 -2.74
CA LEU A 170 4.89 -6.40 -2.28
C LEU A 170 5.62 -5.37 -3.14
N PHE A 171 4.85 -4.55 -3.83
CA PHE A 171 5.35 -3.46 -4.68
C PHE A 171 5.21 -2.12 -3.96
N ILE A 172 6.30 -1.36 -3.89
CA ILE A 172 6.34 0.02 -3.38
C ILE A 172 6.23 0.99 -4.55
N GLY A 173 5.08 1.63 -4.71
CA GLY A 173 4.88 2.66 -5.73
C GLY A 173 5.37 4.05 -5.34
N GLY A 174 5.71 4.26 -4.07
CA GLY A 174 6.32 5.50 -3.58
C GLY A 174 6.71 5.43 -2.10
N LEU A 175 7.68 6.25 -1.72
CA LEU A 175 8.21 6.41 -0.36
C LEU A 175 8.65 7.85 -0.13
N GLN A 176 7.84 8.57 0.62
CA GLN A 176 7.94 10.01 0.75
C GLN A 176 8.02 10.41 2.22
N GLY A 177 8.41 11.66 2.44
CA GLY A 177 8.40 12.30 3.75
C GLY A 177 7.77 13.68 3.60
N PRO A 178 7.43 14.33 4.72
CA PRO A 178 6.73 15.61 4.67
C PRO A 178 7.62 16.70 4.08
N ALA A 179 6.95 17.70 3.49
CA ALA A 179 7.58 18.93 3.01
C ALA A 179 7.40 20.07 4.03
N GLY A 180 8.08 21.19 3.81
CA GLY A 180 7.94 22.38 4.67
C GLY A 180 8.45 22.17 6.09
N GLU A 181 7.78 22.80 7.05
CA GLU A 181 8.15 22.86 8.48
C GLU A 181 8.25 21.49 9.15
N ALA A 182 7.44 20.52 8.71
CA ALA A 182 7.48 19.15 9.23
C ALA A 182 8.82 18.42 8.95
N ARG A 183 9.70 18.96 8.09
CA ARG A 183 11.09 18.46 7.92
C ARG A 183 11.93 18.64 9.17
N GLU A 184 11.69 19.68 9.95
CA GLU A 184 12.40 19.89 11.22
C GLU A 184 12.00 18.81 12.24
N ARG A 185 10.73 18.41 12.23
CA ARG A 185 10.23 17.28 13.01
C ARG A 185 10.93 15.98 12.63
N VAL A 186 11.06 15.70 11.34
CA VAL A 186 11.84 14.55 10.84
C VAL A 186 13.26 14.56 11.39
N ARG A 187 13.94 15.72 11.37
CA ARG A 187 15.31 15.86 11.91
C ARG A 187 15.35 15.63 13.42
N SER A 188 14.40 16.20 14.17
CA SER A 188 14.29 16.05 15.62
C SER A 188 14.11 14.58 16.01
N VAL A 189 13.09 13.93 15.44
CA VAL A 189 12.80 12.50 15.70
C VAL A 189 13.97 11.62 15.29
N THR A 190 14.62 11.91 14.16
CA THR A 190 15.83 11.16 13.74
C THR A 190 16.94 11.26 14.78
N ARG A 191 17.18 12.45 15.37
CA ARG A 191 18.21 12.65 16.40
C ARG A 191 17.85 11.93 17.71
N ALA A 192 16.60 12.03 18.14
CA ALA A 192 16.10 11.36 19.34
C ALA A 192 16.21 9.82 19.22
N ASN A 193 16.04 9.29 18.00
CA ASN A 193 16.05 7.86 17.71
C ASN A 193 17.40 7.36 17.18
N TYR A 194 18.51 7.87 17.75
CA TYR A 194 19.87 7.40 17.50
C TYR A 194 20.28 7.42 16.01
N GLY A 195 19.71 8.34 15.23
CA GLY A 195 19.95 8.48 13.80
C GLY A 195 19.08 7.56 12.91
N LEU A 196 18.08 6.87 13.45
CA LEU A 196 17.10 6.13 12.64
C LEU A 196 16.22 7.13 11.87
N ARG A 197 16.40 7.18 10.55
CA ARG A 197 15.57 8.03 9.69
C ARG A 197 14.16 7.42 9.56
N PRO A 198 13.07 8.21 9.58
CA PRO A 198 11.70 7.70 9.42
C PRO A 198 11.49 6.83 8.18
N LYS A 199 12.10 7.18 7.03
CA LYS A 199 12.04 6.35 5.82
C LYS A 199 12.68 4.97 6.01
N ALA A 200 13.79 4.90 6.75
CA ALA A 200 14.43 3.62 7.07
C ALA A 200 13.54 2.82 8.03
N ALA A 201 12.96 3.45 9.06
CA ALA A 201 12.00 2.78 9.95
C ALA A 201 10.80 2.18 9.19
N VAL A 202 10.25 2.90 8.22
CA VAL A 202 9.19 2.38 7.33
C VAL A 202 9.68 1.17 6.52
N MET A 203 10.91 1.20 5.99
CA MET A 203 11.48 0.05 5.26
C MET A 203 11.71 -1.17 6.16
N GLU A 204 12.22 -0.97 7.39
CA GLU A 204 12.36 -2.04 8.38
C GLU A 204 11.01 -2.68 8.69
N ALA A 205 9.96 -1.87 8.84
CA ALA A 205 8.61 -2.34 9.08
C ALA A 205 8.03 -3.12 7.89
N ILE A 206 8.22 -2.61 6.67
CA ILE A 206 7.80 -3.31 5.43
C ILE A 206 8.48 -4.67 5.32
N CYS A 207 9.79 -4.74 5.57
CA CYS A 207 10.53 -5.99 5.52
C CYS A 207 10.05 -6.99 6.58
N ALA A 208 9.74 -6.52 7.80
CA ALA A 208 9.15 -7.36 8.83
C ALA A 208 7.77 -7.89 8.42
N LEU A 209 6.90 -7.03 7.85
CA LEU A 209 5.60 -7.44 7.31
C LEU A 209 5.75 -8.49 6.21
N CYS A 210 6.72 -8.33 5.30
CA CYS A 210 6.94 -9.33 4.25
C CYS A 210 7.28 -10.71 4.84
N GLY A 211 8.16 -10.75 5.84
CA GLY A 211 8.52 -12.00 6.51
C GLY A 211 7.36 -12.64 7.27
N LEU A 212 6.51 -11.83 7.91
CA LEU A 212 5.36 -12.33 8.68
C LEU A 212 4.19 -12.81 7.81
N LEU A 213 4.05 -12.27 6.60
CA LEU A 213 2.96 -12.57 5.66
C LEU A 213 3.36 -13.53 4.53
N ASP A 214 4.55 -14.16 4.62
CA ASP A 214 5.15 -15.01 3.58
C ASP A 214 5.18 -14.34 2.18
N ILE A 215 5.47 -13.04 2.16
CA ILE A 215 5.72 -12.29 0.93
C ILE A 215 7.20 -12.45 0.57
N ARG A 216 7.47 -13.09 -0.57
CA ARG A 216 8.83 -13.52 -0.95
C ARG A 216 9.53 -12.62 -1.96
N ALA A 217 8.92 -11.50 -2.32
CA ALA A 217 9.54 -10.49 -3.16
C ALA A 217 9.09 -9.10 -2.72
N LEU A 218 10.07 -8.19 -2.68
CA LEU A 218 9.86 -6.78 -2.43
C LEU A 218 10.42 -6.01 -3.62
N THR A 219 9.56 -5.27 -4.31
CA THR A 219 9.96 -4.45 -5.45
C THR A 219 9.55 -3.00 -5.23
N ALA A 220 10.24 -2.07 -5.89
CA ALA A 220 9.92 -0.64 -5.81
C ALA A 220 9.97 0.01 -7.19
N VAL A 221 9.16 1.04 -7.40
CA VAL A 221 9.15 1.77 -8.65
C VAL A 221 10.48 2.51 -8.88
N THR A 222 11.00 2.44 -10.10
CA THR A 222 12.08 3.35 -10.53
C THR A 222 11.54 4.76 -10.70
N ARG A 223 12.42 5.76 -10.56
CA ARG A 223 12.07 7.17 -10.81
C ARG A 223 11.47 7.37 -12.20
N ALA A 224 12.04 6.74 -13.23
CA ALA A 224 11.58 6.89 -14.62
C ALA A 224 10.12 6.42 -14.83
N PHE A 225 9.68 5.42 -14.07
CA PHE A 225 8.35 4.83 -14.16
C PHE A 225 7.41 5.30 -13.05
N HIS A 226 7.83 6.23 -12.18
CA HIS A 226 6.97 6.75 -11.13
C HIS A 226 5.79 7.54 -11.72
N ILE A 227 4.57 7.32 -11.21
CA ILE A 227 3.32 7.84 -11.80
C ILE A 227 3.21 9.38 -11.79
N SER A 228 3.86 10.02 -10.81
CA SER A 228 3.88 11.47 -10.62
C SER A 228 4.99 12.21 -11.41
N THR A 229 5.79 11.52 -12.24
CA THR A 229 6.85 12.16 -13.06
C THR A 229 6.34 13.01 -14.22
N ALA A 230 5.04 12.95 -14.52
CA ALA A 230 4.43 13.80 -15.56
C ALA A 230 4.53 15.30 -15.23
N ASN A 231 4.76 15.68 -13.97
CA ASN A 231 4.95 17.07 -13.54
C ASN A 231 6.41 17.29 -13.10
N ALA A 232 7.29 17.56 -14.07
CA ALA A 232 8.74 17.69 -13.89
C ALA A 232 9.16 18.69 -12.79
N ASN A 233 8.35 19.72 -12.51
CA ASN A 233 8.65 20.78 -11.55
C ASN A 233 8.40 20.41 -10.07
N ALA A 234 7.77 19.27 -9.77
CA ALA A 234 7.40 18.89 -8.40
C ALA A 234 8.19 17.70 -7.81
N PHE A 235 9.02 17.05 -8.62
CA PHE A 235 9.58 15.75 -8.25
C PHE A 235 10.97 15.85 -7.61
N ARG A 236 10.98 16.05 -6.30
CA ARG A 236 12.18 16.35 -5.49
C ARG A 236 12.85 15.14 -4.83
N SER A 237 12.30 13.94 -4.96
CA SER A 237 12.82 12.73 -4.30
C SER A 237 13.65 11.87 -5.23
N ASP A 238 14.93 11.70 -4.89
CA ASP A 238 15.82 10.75 -5.56
C ASP A 238 15.54 9.33 -5.09
N TYR A 239 14.54 8.71 -5.72
CA TYR A 239 14.11 7.34 -5.43
C TYR A 239 15.18 6.32 -5.74
N ASP A 240 15.80 6.43 -6.91
CA ASP A 240 16.77 5.44 -7.39
C ASP A 240 17.98 5.38 -6.45
N ALA A 241 18.50 6.53 -6.00
CA ALA A 241 19.58 6.56 -5.02
C ALA A 241 19.18 5.94 -3.67
N PHE A 242 17.96 6.21 -3.20
CA PHE A 242 17.48 5.60 -1.95
C PHE A 242 17.33 4.08 -2.07
N TRP A 243 16.80 3.58 -3.19
CA TRP A 243 16.70 2.14 -3.43
C TRP A 243 18.05 1.46 -3.51
N GLN A 244 19.04 2.10 -4.15
CA GLN A 244 20.42 1.62 -4.18
C GLN A 244 21.07 1.59 -2.79
N GLU A 245 20.86 2.62 -1.96
CA GLU A 245 21.34 2.64 -0.56
C GLU A 245 20.78 1.47 0.25
N MET A 246 19.54 1.05 -0.04
CA MET A 246 18.89 -0.11 0.57
C MET A 246 19.29 -1.45 -0.04
N GLY A 247 20.32 -1.49 -0.90
CA GLY A 247 20.79 -2.71 -1.57
C GLY A 247 19.93 -3.14 -2.76
N GLY A 248 19.12 -2.23 -3.29
CA GLY A 248 18.23 -2.49 -4.41
C GLY A 248 18.97 -2.66 -5.74
N VAL A 249 18.58 -3.69 -6.50
CA VAL A 249 19.08 -3.93 -7.86
C VAL A 249 18.01 -3.54 -8.86
N ARG A 250 18.35 -2.65 -9.80
CA ARG A 250 17.40 -2.23 -10.84
C ARG A 250 17.20 -3.32 -11.88
N ILE A 251 15.95 -3.70 -12.12
CA ILE A 251 15.52 -4.63 -13.17
C ILE A 251 14.38 -3.97 -13.95
N GLY A 252 14.68 -3.45 -15.14
CA GLY A 252 13.72 -2.77 -16.00
C GLY A 252 13.10 -1.53 -15.34
N ASP A 253 11.79 -1.62 -15.08
CA ASP A 253 10.97 -0.56 -14.50
C ASP A 253 10.91 -0.58 -12.96
N ARG A 254 11.51 -1.59 -12.33
CA ARG A 254 11.50 -1.84 -10.89
C ARG A 254 12.92 -1.91 -10.30
N PHE A 255 13.01 -1.70 -9.01
CA PHE A 255 14.10 -2.19 -8.16
C PHE A 255 13.64 -3.44 -7.45
N VAL A 256 14.47 -4.48 -7.43
CA VAL A 256 14.32 -5.62 -6.51
C VAL A 256 15.08 -5.27 -5.24
N LEU A 257 14.36 -5.27 -4.12
CA LEU A 257 14.90 -4.92 -2.81
C LEU A 257 15.12 -6.19 -1.98
N PRO A 258 16.14 -6.21 -1.10
CA PRO A 258 16.33 -7.32 -0.18
C PRO A 258 15.19 -7.33 0.85
N LEU A 259 14.69 -8.52 1.20
CA LEU A 259 13.71 -8.71 2.28
C LEU A 259 14.31 -8.46 3.67
N ILE A 260 15.63 -8.41 3.77
CA ILE A 260 16.37 -8.06 4.98
C ILE A 260 17.21 -6.83 4.64
N PRO A 261 16.91 -5.65 5.22
CA PRO A 261 17.68 -4.45 4.96
C PRO A 261 19.17 -4.66 5.27
N PRO A 262 20.08 -4.14 4.42
CA PRO A 262 21.50 -4.26 4.67
C PRO A 262 21.88 -3.39 5.88
N HIS A 263 22.43 -4.03 6.91
CA HIS A 263 23.00 -3.35 8.05
C HIS A 263 24.52 -3.49 8.05
N ARG A 264 25.21 -2.39 8.37
CA ARG A 264 26.65 -2.44 8.64
C ARG A 264 26.93 -3.35 9.83
N THR A 265 28.09 -4.00 9.84
CA THR A 265 28.55 -4.67 11.05
C THR A 265 29.05 -3.64 12.07
N ILE A 266 29.16 -4.02 13.34
CA ILE A 266 29.66 -3.10 14.37
C ILE A 266 31.14 -2.74 14.15
N ASP A 267 31.88 -3.62 13.50
CA ASP A 267 33.31 -3.43 13.22
C ASP A 267 33.53 -2.31 12.20
N ASP A 268 32.61 -2.15 11.25
CA ASP A 268 32.58 -1.07 10.26
C ASP A 268 32.20 0.30 10.86
N VAL A 269 31.85 0.35 12.15
CA VAL A 269 31.40 1.57 12.83
C VAL A 269 32.55 2.13 13.69
N PRO A 270 32.95 3.41 13.49
CA PRO A 270 33.93 4.07 14.33
C PRO A 270 33.57 3.97 15.82
N SER A 271 34.56 3.72 16.69
CA SER A 271 34.35 3.40 18.11
C SER A 271 33.41 4.40 18.82
N ASN A 272 33.60 5.70 18.59
CA ASN A 272 32.79 6.78 19.17
C ASN A 272 31.30 6.79 18.71
N LYS A 273 30.96 6.07 17.64
CA LYS A 273 29.58 5.93 17.13
C LYS A 273 28.95 4.57 17.45
N ARG A 274 29.72 3.61 17.98
CA ARG A 274 29.24 2.23 18.26
C ARG A 274 28.09 2.20 19.27
N ALA A 275 28.10 3.06 20.30
CA ALA A 275 27.03 3.10 21.29
C ALA A 275 25.68 3.52 20.68
N ALA A 276 25.66 4.61 19.91
CA ALA A 276 24.47 5.05 19.19
C ALA A 276 24.00 4.01 18.16
N PHE A 277 24.95 3.38 17.45
CA PHE A 277 24.65 2.29 16.52
C PHE A 277 23.94 1.12 17.21
N ARG A 278 24.46 0.64 18.36
CA ARG A 278 23.82 -0.44 19.13
C ARG A 278 22.41 -0.07 19.56
N ARG A 279 22.20 1.12 20.14
CA ARG A 279 20.88 1.60 20.55
C ARG A 279 19.90 1.67 19.38
N ARG A 280 20.35 2.11 18.21
CA ARG A 280 19.55 2.09 16.98
C ARG A 280 19.14 0.67 16.59
N GLN A 281 20.05 -0.30 16.66
CA GLN A 281 19.72 -1.70 16.32
C GLN A 281 18.79 -2.33 17.34
N THR A 282 18.93 -2.00 18.62
CA THR A 282 17.96 -2.37 19.66
C THR A 282 16.58 -1.80 19.34
N LEU A 283 16.48 -0.51 19.04
CA LEU A 283 15.22 0.14 18.66
C LEU A 283 14.55 -0.53 17.44
N ILE A 284 15.32 -0.83 16.39
CA ILE A 284 14.81 -1.55 15.21
C ILE A 284 14.31 -2.94 15.59
N SER A 285 15.06 -3.67 16.42
CA SER A 285 14.70 -5.03 16.85
C SER A 285 13.42 -5.04 17.70
N GLU A 286 13.29 -4.09 18.61
CA GLU A 286 12.09 -3.91 19.44
C GLU A 286 10.87 -3.53 18.59
N MET A 287 11.03 -2.59 17.65
CA MET A 287 9.99 -2.24 16.69
C MET A 287 9.54 -3.45 15.87
N LYS A 288 10.46 -4.26 15.34
CA LYS A 288 10.13 -5.48 14.59
C LYS A 288 9.42 -6.53 15.45
N ARG A 289 9.81 -6.66 16.72
CA ARG A 289 9.13 -7.54 17.68
C ARG A 289 7.71 -7.07 17.93
N GLU A 290 7.48 -5.79 18.19
CA GLU A 290 6.12 -5.26 18.36
C GLU A 290 5.25 -5.43 17.12
N ILE A 291 5.82 -5.22 15.92
CA ILE A 291 5.11 -5.48 14.65
C ILE A 291 4.62 -6.94 14.60
N ARG A 292 5.50 -7.89 14.94
CA ARG A 292 5.14 -9.32 15.00
C ARG A 292 4.02 -9.55 16.01
N ASP A 293 4.22 -9.16 17.26
CA ASP A 293 3.29 -9.46 18.35
C ASP A 293 1.91 -8.83 18.10
N ASN A 294 1.88 -7.59 17.60
CA ASN A 294 0.63 -6.90 17.28
C ASN A 294 -0.05 -7.49 16.05
N LEU A 295 0.70 -7.84 15.00
CA LEU A 295 0.12 -8.49 13.82
C LEU A 295 -0.43 -9.88 14.18
N GLU A 296 0.29 -10.69 14.96
CA GLU A 296 -0.19 -11.98 15.44
C GLU A 296 -1.45 -11.83 16.29
N ARG A 297 -1.49 -10.87 17.22
CA ARG A 297 -2.70 -10.58 18.00
C ARG A 297 -3.88 -10.18 17.13
N LEU A 298 -3.63 -9.35 16.11
CA LEU A 298 -4.66 -8.93 15.15
C LEU A 298 -5.21 -10.14 14.36
N LEU A 299 -4.33 -11.01 13.85
CA LEU A 299 -4.71 -12.18 13.07
C LEU A 299 -5.29 -13.33 13.91
N LEU A 300 -4.97 -13.41 15.21
CA LEU A 300 -5.53 -14.40 16.14
C LEU A 300 -6.90 -13.97 16.67
N GLY A 301 -7.07 -12.68 17.00
CA GLY A 301 -8.35 -12.13 17.44
C GLY A 301 -9.47 -12.35 16.42
N GLU A 302 -9.13 -12.38 15.13
CA GLU A 302 -10.08 -12.73 14.06
C GLU A 302 -10.47 -14.21 14.04
N ARG A 303 -9.52 -15.12 14.28
CA ARG A 303 -9.82 -16.56 14.27
C ARG A 303 -10.78 -16.94 15.39
N SER A 304 -10.59 -16.37 16.58
CA SER A 304 -11.48 -16.59 17.73
C SER A 304 -12.88 -16.00 17.51
N MET A 305 -13.00 -14.82 16.88
CA MET A 305 -14.33 -14.27 16.54
C MET A 305 -15.07 -15.13 15.49
N CYS A 306 -14.38 -15.62 14.48
CA CYS A 306 -14.98 -16.44 13.42
C CYS A 306 -15.40 -17.84 13.91
N GLU A 307 -14.73 -18.40 14.93
CA GLU A 307 -15.13 -19.65 15.59
C GLU A 307 -16.39 -19.48 16.45
N VAL A 308 -16.55 -18.34 17.13
CA VAL A 308 -17.76 -18.03 17.91
C VAL A 308 -18.97 -17.81 16.99
N GLU A 309 -18.83 -17.04 15.91
CA GLU A 309 -19.92 -16.81 14.93
C GLU A 309 -20.33 -18.07 14.15
N ARG A 310 -19.53 -19.13 14.14
CA ARG A 310 -19.88 -20.43 13.51
C ARG A 310 -20.47 -21.44 14.47
N ALA A 311 -20.36 -21.20 15.78
CA ALA A 311 -20.91 -22.06 16.83
C ALA A 311 -22.35 -21.65 17.22
N GLU A 312 -22.81 -20.48 16.77
CA GLU A 312 -24.18 -19.95 16.87
C GLU A 312 -24.97 -20.20 15.57
#